data_AF-A0A8J4D4I8-F1
#
_entry.id   AF-A0A8J4D4I8-F1
#
_cell.length_a   1.000
_cell.length_b   1.000
_cell.length_c   1.000
_cell.angle_alpha   90.00
_cell.angle_beta   90.00
_cell.angle_gamma   90.00
#
_symmetry.space_group_name_H-M   'P 1'
#
loop_
_entity.id
_entity.type
_entity.pdbx_description
1 polymer ?
#
loop_
_entity_poly.entity_id
_entity_poly.type
_entity_poly.pdbx_seq_one_letter_code
_entity_poly.pdbx_strand_id
1 'polypeptide(L)'
;MCLKVTPNDRKFYLSNILVAIDYAIKEGAHIISCSFGPEENNHNPQNAAQRDALRNETNLYKKAMDSLKNKSMLLVAAAGNEAINLDDVEFYNPCTLVRDYPDNLMCVMATDTQDKRLVVRVATRLEGSNYGPRTVSVAAPGNEILSTVINHTWANSSGSSMATPMVAGVAALVMSIMGAGDGNFYK
;
A
#
# COMPACT_ATOMS: atom_id res chain seq x y z
N MET A 1 12.61 -4.89 -9.23
CA MET A 1 13.64 -4.56 -8.22
C MET A 1 13.10 -4.81 -6.83
N CYS A 2 13.94 -5.14 -5.84
CA CYS A 2 13.52 -5.34 -4.45
C CYS A 2 14.29 -4.38 -3.54
N LEU A 3 13.56 -3.57 -2.74
CA LEU A 3 14.14 -2.56 -1.87
C LEU A 3 13.75 -2.88 -0.42
N LYS A 4 14.75 -3.17 0.42
CA LYS A 4 14.53 -3.50 1.84
C LYS A 4 14.36 -2.21 2.65
N VAL A 5 13.13 -1.91 3.06
CA VAL A 5 12.80 -0.72 3.86
C VAL A 5 12.64 -1.00 5.36
N THR A 6 12.47 -2.28 5.72
CA THR A 6 12.36 -2.75 7.11
C THR A 6 13.70 -3.30 7.60
N PRO A 7 14.31 -2.70 8.63
CA PRO A 7 15.46 -3.29 9.32
C PRO A 7 15.06 -4.57 10.07
N ASN A 8 16.03 -5.20 10.74
CA ASN A 8 15.78 -6.44 11.48
C ASN A 8 14.82 -6.28 12.68
N ASP A 9 14.55 -5.03 13.10
CA ASP A 9 13.54 -4.67 14.10
C ASP A 9 12.10 -4.64 13.55
N ARG A 10 11.93 -4.89 12.23
CA ARG A 10 10.65 -4.94 11.51
C ARG A 10 9.86 -3.63 11.53
N LYS A 11 10.53 -2.50 11.81
CA LYS A 11 9.91 -1.18 11.81
C LYS A 11 9.96 -0.52 10.45
N PHE A 12 8.92 0.25 10.14
CA PHE A 12 8.82 1.01 8.90
C PHE A 12 9.24 2.45 9.15
N TYR A 13 10.54 2.72 8.99
CA TYR A 13 11.05 4.08 9.08
C TYR A 13 10.71 4.86 7.80
N LEU A 14 10.02 5.99 7.95
CA LEU A 14 9.70 6.88 6.85
C LEU A 14 10.93 7.23 6.00
N SER A 15 12.06 7.51 6.63
CA SER A 15 13.32 7.81 5.93
C SER A 15 13.74 6.70 4.97
N ASN A 16 13.63 5.43 5.38
CA ASN A 16 13.97 4.29 4.52
C ASN A 16 12.99 4.16 3.35
N ILE A 17 11.70 4.41 3.60
CA ILE A 17 10.67 4.37 2.56
C ILE A 17 10.92 5.45 1.52
N LEU A 18 11.18 6.68 1.94
CA LEU A 18 11.43 7.81 1.02
C LEU A 18 12.70 7.59 0.19
N VAL A 19 13.78 7.08 0.79
CA VAL A 19 15.01 6.74 0.07
C VAL A 19 14.77 5.61 -0.94
N ALA A 20 13.98 4.61 -0.59
CA ALA A 20 13.62 3.53 -1.52
C ALA A 20 12.76 4.04 -2.69
N ILE A 21 11.80 4.96 -2.44
CA ILE A 21 11.00 5.58 -3.51
C ILE A 21 11.91 6.40 -4.45
N ASP A 22 12.81 7.23 -3.91
CA ASP A 22 13.76 8.01 -4.70
C ASP A 22 14.67 7.10 -5.55
N TYR A 23 15.15 6.00 -4.98
CA TYR A 23 15.93 5.01 -5.70
C TYR A 23 15.10 4.34 -6.82
N ALA A 24 13.87 3.93 -6.55
CA ALA A 24 12.98 3.33 -7.55
C ALA A 24 12.71 4.29 -8.73
N ILE A 25 12.54 5.58 -8.45
CA ILE A 25 12.41 6.63 -9.48
C ILE A 25 13.66 6.70 -10.34
N LYS A 26 14.86 6.74 -9.73
CA LYS A 26 16.14 6.84 -10.43
C LYS A 26 16.43 5.63 -11.33
N GLU A 27 16.05 4.44 -10.88
CA GLU A 27 16.20 3.19 -11.62
C GLU A 27 15.08 2.96 -12.65
N GLY A 28 14.16 3.91 -12.82
CA GLY A 28 13.12 3.84 -13.84
C GLY A 28 12.06 2.76 -13.59
N ALA A 29 11.72 2.50 -12.32
CA ALA A 29 10.52 1.72 -12.02
C ALA A 29 9.26 2.41 -12.60
N HIS A 30 8.23 1.63 -12.91
CA HIS A 30 6.94 2.16 -13.37
C HIS A 30 5.84 1.98 -12.30
N ILE A 31 5.96 0.91 -11.51
CA ILE A 31 5.00 0.55 -10.46
C ILE A 31 5.78 0.24 -9.17
N ILE A 32 5.32 0.81 -8.05
CA ILE A 32 5.82 0.51 -6.71
C ILE A 32 4.72 -0.19 -5.91
N SER A 33 5.01 -1.36 -5.36
CA SER A 33 4.09 -2.13 -4.51
C SER A 33 4.48 -1.98 -3.04
N CYS A 34 3.60 -1.38 -2.23
CA CYS A 34 3.79 -1.11 -0.81
C CYS A 34 2.80 -1.93 0.04
N SER A 35 3.24 -3.10 0.51
CA SER A 35 2.45 -3.99 1.36
C SER A 35 2.50 -3.62 2.86
N PHE A 36 2.57 -2.33 3.17
CA PHE A 36 2.70 -1.80 4.53
C PHE A 36 1.78 -0.60 4.76
N GLY A 37 1.54 -0.30 6.03
CA GLY A 37 0.85 0.89 6.52
C GLY A 37 1.60 1.52 7.69
N PRO A 38 0.99 2.50 8.39
CA PRO A 38 1.57 3.06 9.61
C PRO A 38 1.77 1.98 10.69
N GLU A 39 2.72 2.17 11.60
CA GLU A 39 2.81 1.35 12.82
C GLU A 39 1.51 1.44 13.65
N GLU A 40 1.19 0.41 14.44
CA GLU A 40 -0.05 0.35 15.23
C GLU A 40 -0.28 1.65 16.03
N ASN A 41 -1.49 2.19 15.94
CA ASN A 41 -1.93 3.49 16.49
C ASN A 41 -1.34 4.75 15.82
N ASN A 42 -0.41 4.65 14.88
CA ASN A 42 0.13 5.78 14.11
C ASN A 42 -0.82 6.21 12.97
N HIS A 43 -2.12 6.22 13.26
CA HIS A 43 -3.21 6.71 12.41
C HIS A 43 -4.31 7.42 13.21
N ASN A 44 -4.27 7.33 14.55
CA ASN A 44 -5.25 7.95 15.46
C ASN A 44 -4.54 8.81 16.53
N PRO A 45 -4.17 10.06 16.19
CA PRO A 45 -3.40 10.92 17.07
C PRO A 45 -4.21 11.37 18.30
N GLN A 46 -3.62 11.20 19.48
CA GLN A 46 -4.26 11.48 20.78
C GLN A 46 -4.11 12.93 21.24
N ASN A 47 -3.23 13.70 20.60
CA ASN A 47 -2.98 15.11 20.94
C ASN A 47 -2.49 15.91 19.72
N ALA A 48 -2.38 17.24 19.88
CA ALA A 48 -1.95 18.14 18.82
C ALA A 48 -0.52 17.84 18.31
N ALA A 49 0.42 17.54 19.20
CA ALA A 49 1.80 17.24 18.81
C ALA A 49 1.89 15.97 17.93
N GLN A 50 1.11 14.92 18.25
CA GLN A 50 1.02 13.72 17.43
C GLN A 50 0.35 14.00 16.08
N ARG A 51 -0.70 14.83 16.04
CA ARG A 51 -1.31 15.30 14.79
C ARG A 51 -0.30 16.04 13.92
N ASP A 52 0.50 16.93 14.50
CA ASP A 52 1.50 17.70 13.77
C ASP A 52 2.61 16.80 13.21
N ALA A 53 3.04 15.79 13.98
CA ALA A 53 4.00 14.79 13.52
C ALA A 53 3.46 13.98 12.32
N LEU A 54 2.22 13.48 12.40
CA LEU A 54 1.57 12.75 11.30
C LEU A 54 1.34 13.62 10.07
N ARG A 55 1.01 14.89 10.27
CA ARG A 55 0.89 15.88 9.18
C ARG A 55 2.22 16.10 8.48
N ASN A 56 3.32 16.22 9.23
CA ASN A 56 4.66 16.35 8.68
C ASN A 56 5.08 15.09 7.90
N GLU A 57 4.81 13.90 8.43
CA GLU A 57 5.01 12.63 7.72
C GLU A 57 4.22 12.59 6.41
N THR A 58 2.92 12.93 6.48
CA THR A 58 2.03 12.99 5.32
C THR A 58 2.56 13.94 4.26
N ASN A 59 3.02 15.14 4.64
CA ASN A 59 3.62 16.09 3.72
C ASN A 59 4.88 15.57 3.03
N LEU A 60 5.67 14.73 3.70
CA LEU A 60 6.83 14.07 3.10
C LEU A 60 6.42 13.00 2.09
N TYR A 61 5.40 12.20 2.41
CA TYR A 61 4.81 11.29 1.42
C TYR A 61 4.24 12.04 0.21
N LYS A 62 3.54 13.16 0.41
CA LYS A 62 3.02 13.99 -0.70
C LYS A 62 4.14 14.41 -1.66
N LYS A 63 5.28 14.88 -1.15
CA LYS A 63 6.46 15.20 -1.97
C LYS A 63 6.97 14.01 -2.78
N ALA A 64 6.97 12.81 -2.20
CA ALA A 64 7.32 11.59 -2.91
C ALA A 64 6.27 11.25 -4.00
N MET A 65 4.97 11.36 -3.68
CA MET A 65 3.87 11.14 -4.63
C MET A 65 3.87 12.14 -5.78
N ASP A 66 4.21 13.41 -5.55
CA ASP A 66 4.40 14.41 -6.60
C ASP A 66 5.53 13.99 -7.56
N SER A 67 6.61 13.44 -7.03
CA SER A 67 7.75 12.98 -7.82
C SER A 67 7.38 11.75 -8.68
N LEU A 68 6.60 10.84 -8.12
CA LEU A 68 6.03 9.70 -8.85
C LEU A 68 5.06 10.15 -9.95
N LYS A 69 4.16 11.10 -9.63
CA LYS A 69 3.20 11.66 -10.58
C LYS A 69 3.89 12.30 -11.78
N ASN A 70 4.94 13.09 -11.54
CA ASN A 70 5.72 13.74 -12.61
C ASN A 70 6.45 12.74 -13.53
N LYS A 71 6.59 11.49 -13.10
CA LYS A 71 7.21 10.39 -13.85
C LYS A 71 6.19 9.37 -14.36
N SER A 72 4.89 9.66 -14.24
CA SER A 72 3.79 8.73 -14.56
C SER A 72 3.94 7.36 -13.89
N MET A 73 4.44 7.35 -12.65
CA MET A 73 4.62 6.12 -11.87
C MET A 73 3.41 5.86 -10.98
N LEU A 74 3.01 4.59 -10.90
CA LEU A 74 1.92 4.13 -10.04
C LEU A 74 2.46 3.61 -8.71
N LEU A 75 1.88 4.07 -7.60
CA LEU A 75 2.07 3.42 -6.29
C LEU A 75 0.83 2.59 -5.96
N VAL A 76 1.01 1.35 -5.52
CA VAL A 76 -0.05 0.44 -5.10
C VAL A 76 0.17 0.13 -3.63
N ALA A 77 -0.80 0.44 -2.78
CA ALA A 77 -0.68 0.41 -1.33
C ALA A 77 -1.68 -0.56 -0.69
N ALA A 78 -1.27 -1.20 0.41
CA ALA A 78 -2.18 -1.96 1.26
C ALA A 78 -3.11 -1.02 2.04
N ALA A 79 -4.39 -1.40 2.17
CA ALA A 79 -5.35 -0.66 2.97
C ALA A 79 -5.09 -0.79 4.50
N GLY A 80 -4.40 -1.83 4.94
CA GLY A 80 -4.24 -2.15 6.37
C GLY A 80 -5.17 -3.27 6.84
N ASN A 81 -4.96 -3.73 8.08
CA ASN A 81 -5.59 -4.94 8.65
C ASN A 81 -6.26 -4.70 10.01
N GLU A 82 -6.61 -3.45 10.34
CA GLU A 82 -7.22 -3.03 11.61
C GLU A 82 -8.76 -3.05 11.59
N ALA A 83 -9.36 -3.52 10.50
CA ALA A 83 -10.79 -3.58 10.23
C ALA A 83 -11.54 -2.24 10.33
N ILE A 84 -10.85 -1.11 10.15
CA ILE A 84 -11.41 0.26 10.26
C ILE A 84 -11.85 0.85 8.91
N ASN A 85 -12.70 1.87 8.99
CA ASN A 85 -13.08 2.70 7.85
C ASN A 85 -12.06 3.82 7.64
N LEU A 86 -11.27 3.76 6.58
CA LEU A 86 -10.27 4.77 6.24
C LEU A 86 -10.90 6.11 5.89
N ASP A 87 -12.15 6.13 5.44
CA ASP A 87 -12.89 7.37 5.14
C ASP A 87 -13.11 8.25 6.38
N ASP A 88 -13.00 7.67 7.58
CA ASP A 88 -13.14 8.35 8.87
C ASP A 88 -11.78 8.67 9.53
N VAL A 89 -10.68 8.34 8.85
CA VAL A 89 -9.30 8.54 9.33
C VAL A 89 -8.63 9.68 8.56
N GLU A 90 -7.91 10.54 9.28
CA GLU A 90 -7.14 11.65 8.69
C GLU A 90 -5.83 11.14 8.05
N PHE A 91 -5.13 10.21 8.72
CA PHE A 91 -3.81 9.72 8.31
C PHE A 91 -3.75 8.18 8.31
N TYR A 92 -3.59 7.57 7.14
CA TYR A 92 -3.21 6.16 6.98
C TYR A 92 -2.31 6.05 5.74
N ASN A 93 -1.07 6.51 5.88
CA ASN A 93 -0.15 6.61 4.75
C ASN A 93 0.35 5.22 4.30
N PRO A 94 0.51 4.99 2.99
CA PRO A 94 0.19 5.91 1.91
C PRO A 94 -1.28 5.87 1.47
N CYS A 95 -2.07 4.87 1.84
CA CYS A 95 -3.43 4.64 1.32
C CYS A 95 -4.37 5.88 1.37
N THR A 96 -4.40 6.65 2.47
CA THR A 96 -5.28 7.85 2.53
C THR A 96 -4.91 8.95 1.55
N LEU A 97 -3.71 8.92 0.98
CA LEU A 97 -3.26 9.89 -0.03
C LEU A 97 -3.98 9.70 -1.36
N VAL A 98 -4.75 8.62 -1.57
CA VAL A 98 -5.62 8.45 -2.76
C VAL A 98 -6.52 9.67 -2.96
N ARG A 99 -6.92 10.34 -1.87
CA ARG A 99 -7.72 11.57 -1.89
C ARG A 99 -7.06 12.72 -2.65
N ASP A 100 -5.73 12.80 -2.59
CA ASP A 100 -4.92 13.84 -3.25
C ASP A 100 -4.30 13.34 -4.57
N TYR A 101 -4.13 12.02 -4.71
CA TYR A 101 -3.42 11.36 -5.82
C TYR A 101 -4.24 10.23 -6.47
N PRO A 102 -5.51 10.45 -6.87
CA PRO A 102 -6.38 9.38 -7.34
C PRO A 102 -5.90 8.71 -8.64
N ASP A 103 -5.09 9.42 -9.44
CA ASP A 103 -4.62 8.96 -10.74
C ASP A 103 -3.32 8.14 -10.67
N ASN A 104 -2.56 8.24 -9.57
CA ASN A 104 -1.22 7.65 -9.45
C ASN A 104 -0.97 6.90 -8.13
N LEU A 105 -2.04 6.69 -7.35
CA LEU A 105 -2.05 5.86 -6.16
C LEU A 105 -3.30 4.97 -6.15
N MET A 106 -3.10 3.67 -5.96
CA MET A 106 -4.18 2.72 -5.72
C MET A 106 -4.09 2.18 -4.30
N CYS A 107 -5.18 2.30 -3.53
CA CYS A 107 -5.30 1.62 -2.25
C CYS A 107 -6.11 0.32 -2.40
N VAL A 108 -5.56 -0.77 -1.88
CA VAL A 108 -6.03 -2.13 -2.11
C VAL A 108 -6.53 -2.76 -0.81
N MET A 109 -7.82 -3.10 -0.77
CA MET A 109 -8.40 -3.89 0.31
C MET A 109 -8.34 -5.40 0.00
N ALA A 110 -8.37 -6.24 1.04
CA ALA A 110 -8.38 -7.69 0.91
C ALA A 110 -9.80 -8.28 1.01
N THR A 111 -10.08 -9.25 0.15
CA THR A 111 -11.27 -10.11 0.20
C THR A 111 -10.94 -11.54 0.62
N ASP A 112 -11.94 -12.24 1.13
CA ASP A 112 -11.91 -13.65 1.44
C ASP A 112 -12.36 -14.54 0.26
N THR A 113 -12.41 -15.85 0.48
CA THR A 113 -12.78 -16.86 -0.53
C THR A 113 -14.28 -16.85 -0.88
N GLN A 114 -15.07 -15.97 -0.26
CA GLN A 114 -16.49 -15.77 -0.55
C GLN A 114 -16.76 -14.39 -1.15
N ASP A 115 -15.72 -13.72 -1.66
CA ASP A 115 -15.76 -12.34 -2.17
C ASP A 115 -16.27 -11.31 -1.15
N LYS A 116 -16.13 -11.60 0.15
CA LYS A 116 -16.44 -10.64 1.22
C LYS A 116 -15.18 -9.95 1.68
N ARG A 117 -15.31 -8.78 2.31
CA ARG A 117 -14.19 -8.13 3.00
C ARG A 117 -13.59 -9.11 4.02
N LEU A 118 -12.28 -9.33 3.94
CA LEU A 118 -11.56 -10.17 4.89
C LEU A 118 -11.68 -9.59 6.30
N VAL A 119 -12.39 -10.28 7.19
CA VAL A 119 -12.53 -9.91 8.61
C VAL A 119 -12.44 -11.17 9.45
N VAL A 120 -11.61 -11.14 10.48
CA VAL A 120 -11.37 -12.24 11.41
C VAL A 120 -11.53 -11.71 12.84
N ARG A 121 -12.20 -12.48 13.70
CA ARG A 121 -12.26 -12.18 15.13
C ARG A 121 -11.05 -12.81 15.81
N VAL A 122 -10.19 -11.96 16.41
CA VAL A 122 -9.02 -12.39 17.18
C VAL A 122 -9.25 -12.02 18.65
N ALA A 123 -9.59 -13.02 19.46
CA ALA A 123 -10.04 -12.83 20.84
C ALA A 123 -11.19 -11.80 20.94
N THR A 124 -10.95 -10.67 21.62
CA THR A 124 -11.94 -9.60 21.81
C THR A 124 -11.93 -8.55 20.70
N ARG A 125 -10.98 -8.61 19.75
CA ARG A 125 -10.76 -7.61 18.70
C ARG A 125 -11.22 -8.11 17.34
N LEU A 126 -11.57 -7.18 16.46
CA LEU A 126 -11.75 -7.44 15.05
C LEU A 126 -10.45 -7.04 14.34
N GLU A 127 -9.91 -7.96 13.57
CA GLU A 127 -8.80 -7.72 12.64
C GLU A 127 -9.31 -8.02 11.23
N GLY A 128 -8.71 -7.42 10.21
CA GLY A 128 -9.15 -7.61 8.85
C GLY A 128 -8.95 -6.38 7.99
N SER A 129 -9.18 -6.53 6.70
CA SER A 129 -8.93 -5.45 5.76
C SER A 129 -9.64 -4.17 6.18
N ASN A 130 -8.91 -3.06 6.20
CA ASN A 130 -9.53 -1.75 6.21
C ASN A 130 -10.34 -1.55 4.94
N TYR A 131 -11.29 -0.62 5.00
CA TYR A 131 -12.23 -0.32 3.93
C TYR A 131 -12.48 1.19 3.85
N GLY A 132 -13.16 1.63 2.80
CA GLY A 132 -13.55 3.04 2.66
C GLY A 132 -14.01 3.31 1.23
N PRO A 133 -15.30 3.54 0.98
CA PRO A 133 -15.82 3.75 -0.39
C PRO A 133 -15.16 4.89 -1.15
N ARG A 134 -14.56 5.88 -0.46
CA ARG A 134 -13.83 7.00 -1.09
C ARG A 134 -12.32 6.81 -1.11
N THR A 135 -11.77 6.04 -0.17
CA THR A 135 -10.31 5.88 0.00
C THR A 135 -9.78 4.61 -0.68
N VAL A 136 -10.55 3.52 -0.70
CA VAL A 136 -10.15 2.26 -1.33
C VAL A 136 -10.44 2.32 -2.83
N SER A 137 -9.42 2.04 -3.64
CA SER A 137 -9.52 2.06 -5.11
C SER A 137 -10.07 0.74 -5.65
N VAL A 138 -9.66 -0.39 -5.06
CA VAL A 138 -10.02 -1.73 -5.53
C VAL A 138 -9.89 -2.77 -4.41
N ALA A 139 -10.62 -3.87 -4.55
CA ALA A 139 -10.50 -5.05 -3.72
C ALA A 139 -9.82 -6.19 -4.48
N ALA A 140 -8.99 -6.98 -3.81
CA ALA A 140 -8.36 -8.16 -4.39
C ALA A 140 -8.26 -9.30 -3.37
N PRO A 141 -8.09 -10.57 -3.82
CA PRO A 141 -7.96 -11.71 -2.92
C PRO A 141 -6.81 -11.50 -1.93
N GLY A 142 -7.11 -11.67 -0.64
CA GLY A 142 -6.12 -11.50 0.41
C GLY A 142 -6.29 -12.48 1.55
N ASN A 143 -7.12 -13.51 1.43
CA ASN A 143 -7.25 -14.57 2.43
C ASN A 143 -6.61 -15.88 1.96
N GLU A 144 -5.78 -16.47 2.82
CA GLU A 144 -5.11 -17.76 2.58
C GLU A 144 -4.36 -17.83 1.24
N ILE A 145 -3.66 -16.74 0.91
CA ILE A 145 -2.88 -16.64 -0.33
C ILE A 145 -1.58 -17.41 -0.15
N LEU A 146 -1.42 -18.48 -0.93
CA LEU A 146 -0.19 -19.27 -0.99
C LEU A 146 0.93 -18.45 -1.64
N SER A 147 2.05 -18.28 -0.94
CA SER A 147 3.21 -17.56 -1.47
C SER A 147 4.52 -18.18 -1.02
N THR A 148 5.61 -17.75 -1.67
CA THR A 148 6.97 -18.17 -1.33
C THR A 148 7.42 -17.55 -0.02
N VAL A 149 8.04 -18.34 0.84
CA VAL A 149 8.76 -17.88 2.03
C VAL A 149 10.22 -18.32 1.94
N ILE A 150 11.06 -17.85 2.88
CA ILE A 150 12.48 -18.21 2.92
C ILE A 150 12.69 -19.74 3.01
N ASN A 151 13.91 -20.20 2.71
CA ASN A 151 14.30 -21.60 2.74
C ASN A 151 13.57 -22.49 1.72
N HIS A 152 13.23 -21.95 0.54
CA HIS A 152 12.60 -22.70 -0.56
C HIS A 152 11.28 -23.38 -0.17
N THR A 153 10.47 -22.71 0.66
CA THR A 153 9.18 -23.23 1.12
C THR A 153 8.03 -22.31 0.73
N TRP A 154 6.81 -22.78 0.96
CA TRP A 154 5.58 -22.05 0.70
C TRP A 154 4.73 -22.01 1.97
N ALA A 155 4.01 -20.91 2.16
CA ALA A 155 3.06 -20.75 3.24
C ALA A 155 1.87 -19.91 2.80
N ASN A 156 0.72 -20.16 3.42
CA ASN A 156 -0.44 -19.29 3.28
C ASN A 156 -0.28 -18.08 4.19
N SER A 157 -0.72 -16.92 3.72
CA SER A 157 -0.81 -15.69 4.50
C SER A 157 -2.07 -14.91 4.11
N SER A 158 -2.56 -14.10 5.05
CA SER A 158 -3.76 -13.29 4.85
C SER A 158 -3.50 -11.83 5.19
N GLY A 159 -4.16 -10.92 4.48
CA GLY A 159 -4.13 -9.48 4.71
C GLY A 159 -4.13 -8.68 3.41
N SER A 160 -4.35 -7.36 3.53
CA SER A 160 -4.22 -6.43 2.41
C SER A 160 -2.82 -6.45 1.79
N SER A 161 -1.78 -6.75 2.57
CA SER A 161 -0.41 -6.98 2.11
C SER A 161 -0.28 -8.07 1.03
N MET A 162 -1.19 -9.05 0.99
CA MET A 162 -1.23 -10.13 -0.01
C MET A 162 -2.08 -9.73 -1.22
N ALA A 163 -3.10 -8.90 -1.03
CA ALA A 163 -3.92 -8.34 -2.10
C ALA A 163 -3.15 -7.30 -2.95
N THR A 164 -2.35 -6.44 -2.32
CA THR A 164 -1.55 -5.38 -2.96
C THR A 164 -0.68 -5.87 -4.13
N PRO A 165 0.20 -6.89 -3.95
CA PRO A 165 1.06 -7.35 -5.05
C PRO A 165 0.27 -7.99 -6.20
N MET A 166 -0.94 -8.53 -5.97
CA MET A 166 -1.79 -9.02 -7.05
C MET A 166 -2.26 -7.87 -7.95
N VAL A 167 -2.72 -6.76 -7.35
CA VAL A 167 -3.12 -5.55 -8.10
C VAL A 167 -1.93 -4.93 -8.82
N ALA A 168 -0.77 -4.84 -8.17
CA ALA A 168 0.45 -4.36 -8.82
C ALA A 168 0.85 -5.23 -10.03
N GLY A 169 0.69 -6.56 -9.91
CA GLY A 169 0.91 -7.50 -11.02
C GLY A 169 -0.06 -7.30 -12.18
N VAL A 170 -1.35 -7.10 -11.91
CA VAL A 170 -2.35 -6.77 -12.94
C VAL A 170 -2.04 -5.45 -13.62
N ALA A 171 -1.69 -4.40 -12.86
CA ALA A 171 -1.28 -3.11 -13.42
C ALA A 171 -0.05 -3.25 -14.33
N ALA A 172 0.94 -4.06 -13.93
CA ALA A 172 2.11 -4.33 -14.75
C ALA A 172 1.74 -5.06 -16.05
N LEU A 173 0.81 -6.02 -16.00
CA LEU A 173 0.32 -6.72 -17.19
C LEU A 173 -0.38 -5.77 -18.16
N VAL A 174 -1.29 -4.91 -17.67
CA VAL A 174 -1.97 -3.89 -18.48
C VAL A 174 -0.95 -2.96 -19.15
N MET A 175 0.00 -2.45 -18.37
CA MET A 175 1.06 -1.58 -18.86
C MET A 175 1.94 -2.26 -19.93
N SER A 176 2.22 -3.55 -19.78
CA SER A 176 2.98 -4.31 -20.77
C SER A 176 2.28 -4.40 -22.13
N ILE A 177 0.94 -4.48 -22.14
CA ILE A 177 0.13 -4.55 -23.35
C ILE A 177 -0.01 -3.16 -23.97
N MET A 178 -0.31 -2.14 -23.16
CA MET A 178 -0.49 -0.78 -23.64
C MET A 178 0.82 -0.18 -24.18
N GLY A 179 1.93 -0.33 -23.44
CA GLY A 179 3.23 0.16 -23.87
C GLY A 179 3.83 -0.63 -25.03
N ALA A 180 3.45 -1.90 -25.24
CA ALA A 180 3.82 -2.62 -26.45
C ALA A 180 3.13 -2.07 -27.72
N GLY A 181 1.96 -1.44 -27.58
CA GLY A 181 1.20 -0.89 -28.70
C GLY A 181 1.82 0.37 -29.31
N ASP A 182 2.58 1.15 -28.55
CA ASP A 182 3.14 2.43 -28.99
C ASP A 182 4.58 2.71 -28.51
N GLY A 183 5.22 1.76 -27.83
CA GLY A 183 6.55 1.88 -27.26
C GLY A 183 6.63 2.75 -26.00
N ASN A 184 5.50 3.23 -25.47
CA ASN A 184 5.44 4.11 -24.32
C ASN A 184 4.82 3.43 -23.09
N PHE A 185 5.69 2.91 -22.21
CA PHE A 185 5.29 2.30 -20.94
C PHE A 185 4.96 3.32 -19.82
N TYR A 186 4.89 4.63 -20.13
CA TYR A 186 4.62 5.73 -19.19
C TYR A 186 3.25 6.39 -19.38
N LYS A 187 2.32 5.74 -20.10
CA LYS A 187 0.94 6.23 -20.30
C LYS A 187 0.00 5.82 -19.18
#